data_AF-A0A1S1QV68-F1
#
_entry.id   AF-A0A1S1QV68-F1
#
_cell.length_a   1.000
_cell.length_b   1.000
_cell.length_c   1.000
_cell.angle_alpha   90.00
_cell.angle_beta   90.00
_cell.angle_gamma   90.00
#
_symmetry.space_group_name_H-M   'P 1'
#
loop_
_entity.id
_entity.type
_entity.pdbx_description
1 polymer ?
#
loop_
_entity_poly.entity_id
_entity_poly.type
_entity_poly.pdbx_seq_one_letter_code
_entity_poly.pdbx_strand_id
1 'polypeptide(L)'
;MSILVVTGTGTEVGKTVVTAAVATLAAGRGAPVAVVKPAQTGVAPGELGDADLVRDLTGINDVHELARYPEPLAPATAARRAGLPALDLVAVADTVTKLAADRRLVLVEGAGGLLVRYDDDGRTLADLARLLRAPVLVVTRPALGTLSDTALTLEALAHRGLEPAGVVIGSWPADPGLAERANLTDLEAVAGRPLAGALPAGAGLLGRAEFREVALRSLAPSLGGTFDSAAFRAGVPDTTSARRAPRAGRVRQ
;
A
#
# COMPACT_ATOMS: atom_id res chain seq x y z
N MET A 1 -15.74 13.11 7.51
CA MET A 1 -14.32 13.20 7.13
C MET A 1 -13.70 11.84 7.39
N SER A 2 -12.76 11.40 6.56
CA SER A 2 -12.23 10.03 6.63
C SER A 2 -10.70 10.04 6.68
N ILE A 3 -10.14 9.18 7.50
CA ILE A 3 -8.69 8.91 7.54
C ILE A 3 -8.51 7.47 7.07
N LEU A 4 -7.57 7.22 6.18
CA LEU A 4 -7.24 5.88 5.71
C LEU A 4 -5.73 5.69 5.80
N VAL A 5 -5.30 4.69 6.58
CA VAL A 5 -3.89 4.32 6.68
C VAL A 5 -3.57 3.33 5.57
N VAL A 6 -2.48 3.55 4.83
CA VAL A 6 -2.01 2.64 3.78
C VAL A 6 -0.73 1.97 4.26
N THR A 7 -0.80 0.64 4.43
CA THR A 7 0.33 -0.20 4.81
C THR A 7 0.71 -1.17 3.68
N GLY A 8 1.84 -1.84 3.84
CA GLY A 8 2.29 -2.89 2.95
C GLY A 8 2.50 -4.21 3.68
N THR A 9 2.50 -5.31 2.95
CA THR A 9 3.05 -6.60 3.42
C THR A 9 4.58 -6.61 3.44
N GLY A 10 5.21 -5.57 2.88
CA GLY A 10 6.65 -5.36 2.89
C GLY A 10 7.07 -4.00 2.29
N THR A 11 8.35 -3.89 1.94
CA THR A 11 8.88 -2.77 1.14
C THR A 11 8.54 -2.97 -0.34
N GLU A 12 8.48 -1.88 -1.11
CA GLU A 12 8.35 -1.91 -2.59
C GLU A 12 7.13 -2.65 -3.16
N VAL A 13 6.12 -2.95 -2.32
CA VAL A 13 4.86 -3.59 -2.75
C VAL A 13 3.93 -2.68 -3.56
N GLY A 14 4.30 -1.41 -3.78
CA GLY A 14 3.49 -0.43 -4.53
C GLY A 14 2.61 0.49 -3.67
N LYS A 15 2.92 0.67 -2.37
CA LYS A 15 2.14 1.55 -1.47
C LYS A 15 1.89 2.94 -2.06
N THR A 16 2.96 3.61 -2.50
CA THR A 16 2.92 4.98 -3.02
C THR A 16 1.98 5.13 -4.22
N VAL A 17 2.03 4.17 -5.14
CA VAL A 17 1.15 4.12 -6.32
C VAL A 17 -0.30 3.90 -5.90
N VAL A 18 -0.57 3.02 -4.94
CA VAL A 18 -1.93 2.80 -4.41
C VAL A 18 -2.44 4.03 -3.66
N THR A 19 -1.61 4.67 -2.83
CA THR A 19 -1.95 5.93 -2.15
C THR A 19 -2.34 7.00 -3.18
N ALA A 20 -1.51 7.20 -4.21
CA ALA A 20 -1.77 8.16 -5.28
C ALA A 20 -3.06 7.82 -6.06
N ALA A 21 -3.34 6.54 -6.32
CA ALA A 21 -4.53 6.10 -7.02
C ALA A 21 -5.81 6.43 -6.22
N VAL A 22 -5.84 6.09 -4.92
CA VAL A 22 -6.96 6.43 -4.03
C VAL A 22 -7.13 7.96 -3.94
N ALA A 23 -6.02 8.70 -3.79
CA ALA A 23 -6.03 10.16 -3.73
C ALA A 23 -6.61 10.80 -5.00
N THR A 24 -6.18 10.33 -6.17
CA THR A 24 -6.64 10.81 -7.47
C THR A 24 -8.14 10.61 -7.66
N LEU A 25 -8.66 9.44 -7.29
CA LEU A 25 -10.10 9.16 -7.42
C LEU A 25 -10.94 9.99 -6.46
N ALA A 26 -10.47 10.18 -5.22
CA ALA A 26 -11.14 11.04 -4.26
C ALA A 26 -11.15 12.52 -4.73
N ALA A 27 -10.00 13.06 -5.14
CA ALA A 27 -9.90 14.42 -5.67
C ALA A 27 -10.72 14.60 -6.96
N GLY A 28 -10.75 13.59 -7.83
CA GLY A 28 -11.57 13.59 -9.05
C GLY A 28 -13.09 13.67 -8.81
N ARG A 29 -13.55 13.40 -7.58
CA ARG A 29 -14.94 13.60 -7.12
C ARG A 29 -15.15 14.93 -6.38
N GLY A 30 -14.18 15.84 -6.44
CA GLY A 30 -14.22 17.14 -5.75
C GLY A 30 -13.97 17.05 -4.25
N ALA A 31 -13.46 15.93 -3.73
CA ALA A 31 -13.11 15.81 -2.32
C ALA A 31 -11.78 16.55 -2.05
N PRO A 32 -11.68 17.40 -1.02
CA PRO A 32 -10.38 17.85 -0.53
C PRO A 32 -9.62 16.66 0.08
N VAL A 33 -8.43 16.38 -0.44
CA VAL A 33 -7.58 15.25 -0.06
C VAL A 33 -6.25 15.77 0.46
N ALA A 34 -5.78 15.25 1.59
CA ALA A 34 -4.38 15.37 2.00
C ALA A 34 -3.71 13.99 2.03
N VAL A 35 -2.42 13.96 1.74
CA VAL A 35 -1.58 12.76 1.90
C VAL A 35 -0.48 13.05 2.90
N VAL A 36 -0.28 12.16 3.86
CA VAL A 36 0.73 12.29 4.90
C VAL A 36 1.66 11.09 4.81
N LYS A 37 2.95 11.35 4.63
CA LYS A 37 4.05 10.40 4.75
C LYS A 37 4.77 10.69 6.07
N PRO A 38 4.51 9.93 7.15
CA PRO A 38 5.12 10.22 8.45
C PRO A 38 6.66 10.15 8.40
N ALA A 39 7.21 9.15 7.71
CA ALA A 39 8.64 8.98 7.53
C ALA A 39 8.97 8.60 6.08
N GLN A 40 9.85 9.35 5.44
CA GLN A 40 10.59 8.94 4.26
C GLN A 40 11.94 8.39 4.70
N THR A 41 12.29 7.18 4.27
CA THR A 41 13.63 6.59 4.48
C THR A 41 14.28 6.24 3.16
N GLY A 42 15.60 6.12 3.13
CA GLY A 42 16.35 5.69 1.95
C GLY A 42 16.42 6.70 0.83
N VAL A 43 16.15 7.98 1.10
CA VAL A 43 16.17 9.05 0.12
C VAL A 43 16.98 10.21 0.68
N ALA A 44 17.99 10.65 -0.06
CA ALA A 44 18.86 11.74 0.38
C ALA A 44 18.11 13.08 0.40
N PRO A 45 18.64 14.09 1.11
CA PRO A 45 18.12 15.45 1.02
C PRO A 45 18.14 15.94 -0.44
N GLY A 46 17.01 16.45 -0.93
CA GLY A 46 16.86 16.97 -2.29
C GLY A 46 16.54 15.93 -3.37
N GLU A 47 16.58 14.63 -3.05
CA GLU A 47 16.10 13.59 -3.97
C GLU A 47 14.58 13.44 -3.91
N LEU A 48 13.96 13.01 -5.00
CA LEU A 48 12.52 12.81 -5.06
C LEU A 48 12.11 11.60 -4.21
N GLY A 49 11.12 11.79 -3.34
CA GLY A 49 10.58 10.75 -2.45
C GLY A 49 9.15 10.34 -2.81
N ASP A 50 8.54 9.55 -1.92
CA ASP A 50 7.17 9.06 -2.11
C ASP A 50 6.15 10.22 -2.22
N ALA A 51 6.35 11.28 -1.43
CA ALA A 51 5.52 12.48 -1.47
C ALA A 51 5.57 13.18 -2.84
N ASP A 52 6.74 13.20 -3.49
CA ASP A 52 6.91 13.81 -4.81
C ASP A 52 6.22 12.98 -5.89
N LEU A 53 6.35 11.65 -5.83
CA LEU A 53 5.63 10.75 -6.72
C LEU A 53 4.11 10.93 -6.62
N VAL A 54 3.58 11.09 -5.40
CA VAL A 54 2.15 11.39 -5.19
C VAL A 54 1.78 12.73 -5.84
N ARG A 55 2.56 13.80 -5.66
CA ARG A 55 2.29 15.11 -6.29
C ARG A 55 2.29 15.00 -7.82
N ASP A 56 3.25 14.26 -8.37
CA ASP A 56 3.42 14.12 -9.81
C ASP A 56 2.25 13.36 -10.44
N LEU A 57 1.87 12.22 -9.87
CA LEU A 57 0.78 11.37 -10.38
C LEU A 57 -0.61 12.01 -10.20
N THR A 58 -0.82 12.79 -9.15
CA THR A 58 -2.16 13.25 -8.76
C THR A 58 -2.42 14.74 -9.02
N GLY A 59 -1.38 15.57 -9.03
CA GLY A 59 -1.50 17.03 -8.99
C GLY A 59 -1.99 17.60 -7.66
N ILE A 60 -2.13 16.78 -6.62
CA ILE A 60 -2.47 17.23 -5.26
C ILE A 60 -1.23 17.83 -4.62
N ASN A 61 -1.32 19.08 -4.19
CA ASN A 61 -0.21 19.78 -3.49
C ASN A 61 -0.26 19.60 -1.97
N ASP A 62 -1.39 19.19 -1.42
CA ASP A 62 -1.60 18.99 0.02
C ASP A 62 -1.00 17.66 0.48
N VAL A 63 0.32 17.55 0.35
CA VAL A 63 1.11 16.36 0.64
C VAL A 63 2.18 16.73 1.66
N HIS A 64 2.22 16.01 2.78
CA HIS A 64 3.04 16.30 3.95
C HIS A 64 4.03 15.17 4.18
N GLU A 65 5.32 15.46 4.05
CA GLU A 65 6.40 14.57 4.50
C GLU A 65 6.90 15.09 5.85
N LEU A 66 6.71 14.33 6.93
CA LEU A 66 6.96 14.84 8.29
C LEU A 66 8.40 14.62 8.76
N ALA A 67 9.06 13.58 8.26
CA ALA A 67 10.47 13.32 8.51
C ALA A 67 11.13 12.64 7.31
N ARG A 68 12.41 12.93 7.12
CA ARG A 68 13.26 12.32 6.09
C ARG A 68 14.56 11.81 6.69
N TYR A 69 14.87 10.55 6.40
CA TYR A 69 16.09 9.90 6.85
C TYR A 69 16.83 9.30 5.63
N PRO A 70 18.15 9.55 5.48
CA PRO A 70 18.87 9.21 4.26
C PRO A 70 19.05 7.71 4.03
N GLU A 71 19.14 6.91 5.11
CA GLU A 71 19.45 5.49 4.98
C GLU A 71 18.22 4.62 4.71
N PRO A 72 18.32 3.58 3.85
CA PRO A 72 17.20 2.71 3.48
C PRO A 72 16.91 1.67 4.57
N LEU A 73 16.54 2.15 5.75
CA LEU A 73 16.29 1.36 6.95
C LEU A 73 14.89 1.68 7.51
N ALA A 74 14.46 0.91 8.51
CA ALA A 74 13.26 1.24 9.28
C ALA A 74 13.40 2.64 9.91
N PRO A 75 12.34 3.47 9.99
CA PRO A 75 12.43 4.87 10.41
C PRO A 75 13.16 5.08 11.74
N ALA A 76 12.84 4.32 12.78
CA ALA A 76 13.53 4.44 14.08
C ALA A 76 15.05 4.20 13.95
N THR A 77 15.45 3.20 13.16
CA THR A 77 16.87 2.89 12.94
C THR A 77 17.54 3.92 12.05
N ALA A 78 16.86 4.39 11.00
CA ALA A 78 17.37 5.42 10.09
C ALA A 78 17.59 6.75 10.82
N ALA A 79 16.65 7.15 11.69
CA ALA A 79 16.76 8.32 12.56
C ALA A 79 18.01 8.21 13.47
N ARG A 80 18.14 7.12 14.22
CA ARG A 80 19.28 6.89 15.11
C ARG A 80 20.61 6.93 14.38
N ARG A 81 20.72 6.29 13.21
CA ARG A 81 21.99 6.25 12.44
C ARG A 81 22.35 7.58 11.81
N ALA A 82 21.35 8.37 11.41
CA ALA A 82 21.55 9.73 10.92
C ALA A 82 21.82 10.74 12.05
N GLY A 83 21.72 10.35 13.32
CA GLY A 83 21.79 11.28 14.46
C GLY A 83 20.62 12.28 14.49
N LEU A 84 19.49 11.92 13.88
CA LEU A 84 18.27 12.73 13.78
C LEU A 84 17.22 12.25 14.80
N PRO A 85 16.30 13.13 15.24
CA PRO A 85 15.23 12.72 16.14
C PRO A 85 14.32 11.68 15.49
N ALA A 86 13.91 10.69 16.28
CA ALA A 86 12.82 9.79 15.92
C ALA A 86 11.48 10.55 15.88
N LEU A 87 10.49 9.98 15.19
CA LEU A 87 9.15 10.56 15.11
C LEU A 87 8.38 10.40 16.42
N ASP A 88 7.68 11.45 16.83
CA ASP A 88 6.62 11.33 17.83
C ASP A 88 5.29 10.99 17.14
N LEU A 89 4.85 9.74 17.24
CA LEU A 89 3.60 9.30 16.61
C LEU A 89 2.34 9.96 17.20
N VAL A 90 2.39 10.50 18.41
CA VAL A 90 1.26 11.29 18.96
C VAL A 90 1.18 12.63 18.23
N ALA A 91 2.32 13.31 18.04
CA ALA A 91 2.36 14.55 17.25
C ALA A 91 1.97 14.33 15.77
N VAL A 92 2.34 13.18 15.19
CA VAL A 92 1.86 12.77 13.86
C VAL A 92 0.34 12.60 13.87
N ALA A 93 -0.22 11.91 14.87
CA ALA A 93 -1.66 11.71 14.98
C ALA A 93 -2.41 13.03 15.12
N ASP A 94 -1.90 13.98 15.90
CA ASP A 94 -2.45 15.33 16.03
C ASP A 94 -2.42 16.08 14.70
N THR A 95 -1.33 15.98 13.95
CA THR A 95 -1.19 16.60 12.62
C THR A 95 -2.23 16.04 11.65
N VAL A 96 -2.37 14.71 11.59
CA VAL A 96 -3.36 14.04 10.75
C VAL A 96 -4.78 14.42 11.17
N THR A 97 -5.06 14.49 12.48
CA THR A 97 -6.39 14.87 13.00
C THR A 97 -6.75 16.31 12.64
N LYS A 98 -5.78 17.23 12.69
CA LYS A 98 -5.97 18.63 12.25
C LYS A 98 -6.27 18.71 10.76
N LEU A 99 -5.53 17.99 9.91
CA LEU A 99 -5.83 17.90 8.48
C LEU A 99 -7.21 17.27 8.24
N ALA A 100 -7.59 16.27 9.01
CA ALA A 100 -8.89 15.62 8.87
C ALA A 100 -10.07 16.50 9.30
N ALA A 101 -9.83 17.66 9.93
CA ALA A 101 -10.89 18.59 10.36
C ALA A 101 -11.53 19.36 9.19
N ASP A 102 -10.85 19.50 8.06
CA ASP A 102 -11.35 20.20 6.87
C ASP A 102 -11.09 19.45 5.55
N ARG A 103 -10.25 18.40 5.54
CA ARG A 103 -10.12 17.48 4.40
C ARG A 103 -11.13 16.36 4.49
N ARG A 104 -11.73 16.01 3.35
CA ARG A 104 -12.71 14.91 3.28
C ARG A 104 -12.02 13.55 3.39
N LEU A 105 -10.79 13.45 2.90
CA LEU A 105 -9.93 12.27 3.02
C LEU A 105 -8.51 12.68 3.41
N VAL A 106 -7.96 12.05 4.45
CA VAL A 106 -6.53 12.09 4.74
C VAL A 106 -5.96 10.68 4.58
N LEU A 107 -5.02 10.51 3.67
CA LEU A 107 -4.29 9.26 3.48
C LEU A 107 -3.00 9.31 4.28
N VAL A 108 -2.73 8.27 5.07
CA VAL A 108 -1.48 8.16 5.85
C VAL A 108 -0.69 6.98 5.32
N GLU A 109 0.38 7.24 4.58
CA GLU A 109 1.19 6.21 3.98
C GLU A 109 2.34 5.77 4.89
N GLY A 110 2.39 4.47 5.18
CA GLY A 110 3.46 3.88 5.96
C GLY A 110 4.83 3.78 5.25
N ALA A 111 5.84 3.42 6.03
CA ALA A 111 7.17 3.02 5.55
C ALA A 111 7.33 1.51 5.79
N GLY A 112 7.56 0.74 4.73
CA GLY A 112 7.62 -0.73 4.83
C GLY A 112 6.27 -1.37 5.18
N GLY A 113 6.25 -2.24 6.19
CA GLY A 113 5.07 -2.99 6.63
C GLY A 113 4.44 -2.50 7.93
N LEU A 114 3.31 -3.10 8.31
CA LEU A 114 2.44 -2.65 9.40
C LEU A 114 3.16 -2.47 10.75
N LEU A 115 4.08 -3.38 11.08
CA LEU A 115 4.78 -3.43 12.37
C LEU A 115 6.18 -2.79 12.32
N VAL A 116 6.50 -2.03 11.26
CA VAL A 116 7.73 -1.23 11.20
C VAL A 116 7.71 -0.17 12.30
N ARG A 117 8.82 -0.04 13.03
CA ARG A 117 8.98 0.87 14.16
C ARG A 117 9.38 2.27 13.72
N TYR A 118 8.70 3.26 14.30
CA TYR A 118 8.90 4.68 14.02
C TYR A 118 9.70 5.41 15.10
N ASP A 119 9.71 4.88 16.32
CA ASP A 119 10.40 5.45 17.46
C ASP A 119 11.14 4.40 18.31
N ASP A 120 11.86 4.88 19.32
CA ASP A 120 12.64 4.05 20.23
C ASP A 120 11.78 3.26 21.23
N ASP A 121 10.55 3.73 21.50
CA ASP A 121 9.53 3.01 22.27
C ASP A 121 8.95 1.82 21.48
N GLY A 122 9.28 1.71 20.19
CA GLY A 122 8.86 0.63 19.32
C GLY A 122 7.44 0.77 18.79
N ARG A 123 6.85 1.98 18.82
CA ARG A 123 5.55 2.24 18.22
C ARG A 123 5.62 2.07 16.70
N THR A 124 4.54 1.56 16.14
CA THR A 124 4.44 1.12 14.75
C THR A 124 3.35 1.88 14.00
N LEU A 125 3.23 1.64 12.69
CA LEU A 125 2.11 2.17 11.93
C LEU A 125 0.75 1.68 12.47
N ALA A 126 0.70 0.47 13.04
CA ALA A 126 -0.51 -0.05 13.70
C ALA A 126 -0.90 0.81 14.92
N ASP A 127 0.08 1.30 15.69
CA ASP A 127 -0.19 2.19 16.83
C ASP A 127 -0.73 3.53 16.36
N LEU A 128 -0.17 4.09 15.28
CA LEU A 128 -0.69 5.31 14.65
C LEU A 128 -2.12 5.11 14.14
N ALA A 129 -2.41 3.99 13.45
CA ALA A 129 -3.76 3.67 12.99
C ALA A 129 -4.76 3.58 14.16
N ARG A 130 -4.33 3.02 15.30
CA ARG A 130 -5.15 2.93 16.51
C ARG A 130 -5.41 4.28 17.14
N LEU A 131 -4.39 5.15 17.23
CA LEU A 131 -4.54 6.53 17.73
C LEU A 131 -5.55 7.30 16.87
N LEU A 132 -5.51 7.11 15.56
CA LEU A 132 -6.39 7.76 14.59
C LEU A 132 -7.77 7.11 14.45
N ARG A 133 -7.98 5.92 15.04
CA ARG A 133 -9.15 5.07 14.82
C ARG A 133 -9.45 4.87 13.32
N ALA A 134 -8.39 4.74 12.54
CA ALA A 134 -8.48 4.70 11.08
C ALA A 134 -8.46 3.25 10.57
N PRO A 135 -9.29 2.90 9.57
CA PRO A 135 -9.15 1.64 8.87
C PRO A 135 -7.81 1.59 8.11
N VAL A 136 -7.35 0.38 7.79
CA VAL A 136 -6.04 0.14 7.17
C VAL A 136 -6.21 -0.56 5.82
N LEU A 137 -5.75 0.08 4.74
CA LEU A 137 -5.62 -0.52 3.42
C LEU A 137 -4.28 -1.28 3.35
N VAL A 138 -4.33 -2.57 3.01
CA VAL A 138 -3.14 -3.42 2.90
C VAL A 138 -2.74 -3.55 1.44
N VAL A 139 -1.52 -3.14 1.12
CA VAL A 139 -0.92 -3.30 -0.21
C VAL A 139 -0.01 -4.53 -0.21
N THR A 140 -0.18 -5.40 -1.20
CA THR A 140 0.61 -6.62 -1.33
C THR A 140 1.17 -6.81 -2.74
N ARG A 141 2.15 -7.71 -2.85
CA ARG A 141 2.72 -8.19 -4.13
C ARG A 141 1.95 -9.43 -4.60
N PRO A 142 1.94 -9.76 -5.90
CA PRO A 142 1.28 -10.98 -6.39
C PRO A 142 2.16 -12.24 -6.28
N ALA A 143 3.46 -12.09 -6.00
CA ALA A 143 4.46 -13.17 -6.11
C ALA A 143 4.47 -14.16 -4.92
N LEU A 144 5.22 -15.26 -5.06
CA LEU A 144 5.42 -16.29 -4.03
C LEU A 144 5.81 -15.70 -2.67
N GLY A 145 5.17 -16.17 -1.60
CA GLY A 145 5.31 -15.68 -0.23
C GLY A 145 4.19 -14.71 0.18
N THR A 146 3.52 -14.08 -0.79
CA THR A 146 2.46 -13.08 -0.51
C THR A 146 1.33 -13.58 0.37
N LEU A 147 0.95 -14.86 0.27
CA LEU A 147 -0.14 -15.44 1.07
C LEU A 147 0.19 -15.39 2.57
N SER A 148 1.41 -15.78 2.94
CA SER A 148 1.89 -15.72 4.32
C SER A 148 2.02 -14.27 4.78
N ASP A 149 2.66 -13.42 3.98
CA ASP A 149 2.89 -12.02 4.35
C ASP A 149 1.55 -11.27 4.55
N THR A 150 0.57 -11.55 3.70
CA THR A 150 -0.79 -10.98 3.77
C THR A 150 -1.54 -11.52 4.98
N ALA A 151 -1.54 -12.84 5.22
CA ALA A 151 -2.19 -13.46 6.37
C ALA A 151 -1.65 -12.88 7.70
N LEU A 152 -0.32 -12.85 7.87
CA LEU A 152 0.33 -12.29 9.05
C LEU A 152 -0.03 -10.81 9.28
N THR A 153 -0.12 -10.03 8.20
CA THR A 153 -0.52 -8.62 8.29
C THR A 153 -1.97 -8.49 8.75
N LEU A 154 -2.88 -9.28 8.18
CA LEU A 154 -4.31 -9.25 8.53
C LEU A 154 -4.56 -9.75 9.96
N GLU A 155 -3.87 -10.81 10.39
CA GLU A 155 -3.92 -11.29 11.78
C GLU A 155 -3.40 -10.23 12.76
N ALA A 156 -2.31 -9.53 12.41
CA ALA A 156 -1.77 -8.45 13.23
C ALA A 156 -2.72 -7.25 13.35
N LEU A 157 -3.50 -6.94 12.30
CA LEU A 157 -4.58 -5.94 12.35
C LEU A 157 -5.72 -6.41 13.27
N ALA A 158 -6.20 -7.64 13.06
CA ALA A 158 -7.30 -8.22 13.84
C ALA A 158 -6.95 -8.28 15.34
N HIS A 159 -5.75 -8.72 15.69
CA HIS A 159 -5.27 -8.77 17.07
C HIS A 159 -5.23 -7.39 17.75
N ARG A 160 -5.11 -6.31 16.96
CA ARG A 160 -5.09 -4.92 17.44
C ARG A 160 -6.45 -4.23 17.34
N GLY A 161 -7.50 -4.94 16.93
CA GLY A 161 -8.83 -4.37 16.71
C GLY A 161 -8.87 -3.33 15.59
N LEU A 162 -7.97 -3.44 14.60
CA LEU A 162 -7.93 -2.54 13.44
C LEU A 162 -8.69 -3.16 12.27
N GLU A 163 -9.55 -2.36 11.63
CA GLU A 163 -10.33 -2.85 10.49
C GLU A 163 -9.54 -2.78 9.18
N PRO A 164 -9.44 -3.89 8.42
CA PRO A 164 -8.88 -3.87 7.08
C PRO A 164 -9.88 -3.24 6.09
N ALA A 165 -9.47 -2.15 5.44
CA ALA A 165 -10.21 -1.49 4.36
C ALA A 165 -10.24 -2.31 3.06
N GLY A 166 -9.32 -3.28 2.93
CA GLY A 166 -9.18 -4.15 1.77
C GLY A 166 -7.72 -4.56 1.54
N VAL A 167 -7.52 -5.47 0.59
CA VAL A 167 -6.19 -5.88 0.10
C VAL A 167 -6.07 -5.47 -1.36
N VAL A 168 -5.02 -4.74 -1.71
CA VAL A 168 -4.73 -4.28 -3.08
C VAL A 168 -3.41 -4.86 -3.54
N ILE A 169 -3.38 -5.42 -4.75
CA ILE A 169 -2.11 -5.76 -5.40
C ILE A 169 -1.51 -4.47 -5.95
N GLY A 170 -0.39 -4.02 -5.40
CA GLY A 170 0.17 -2.70 -5.75
C GLY A 170 0.90 -2.67 -7.09
N SER A 171 1.27 -3.83 -7.64
CA SER A 171 1.87 -3.95 -8.98
C SER A 171 1.59 -5.33 -9.56
N TRP A 172 0.71 -5.37 -10.56
CA TRP A 172 0.32 -6.57 -11.30
C TRP A 172 1.09 -6.63 -12.62
N PRO A 173 1.89 -7.69 -12.87
CA PRO A 173 2.71 -7.77 -14.07
C PRO A 173 1.86 -7.96 -15.34
N ALA A 174 2.37 -7.45 -16.47
CA ALA A 174 1.73 -7.65 -17.78
C ALA A 174 1.77 -9.12 -18.24
N ASP A 175 2.84 -9.84 -17.90
CA ASP A 175 2.98 -11.28 -18.10
C ASP A 175 3.14 -11.96 -16.72
N PRO A 176 2.04 -12.27 -16.02
CA PRO A 176 2.10 -12.92 -14.72
C PRO A 176 2.68 -14.34 -14.85
N GLY A 177 3.47 -14.77 -13.86
CA GLY A 177 3.91 -16.16 -13.76
C GLY A 177 2.83 -17.06 -13.16
N LEU A 178 3.15 -18.35 -12.98
CA LEU A 178 2.24 -19.32 -12.36
C LEU A 178 1.86 -18.89 -10.94
N ALA A 179 2.84 -18.39 -10.16
CA ALA A 179 2.62 -17.99 -8.77
C ALA A 179 1.65 -16.79 -8.70
N GLU A 180 1.88 -15.76 -9.51
CA GLU A 180 1.05 -14.56 -9.55
C GLU A 180 -0.41 -14.89 -9.90
N ARG A 181 -0.60 -15.74 -10.92
CA ARG A 181 -1.94 -16.20 -11.32
C ARG A 181 -2.64 -16.99 -10.21
N ALA A 182 -1.97 -17.99 -9.64
CA ALA A 182 -2.55 -18.83 -8.59
C ALA A 182 -2.92 -18.00 -7.35
N ASN A 183 -2.03 -17.07 -6.97
CA ASN A 183 -2.23 -16.22 -5.80
C ASN A 183 -3.44 -15.29 -5.90
N LEU A 184 -3.99 -15.00 -7.09
CA LEU A 184 -5.19 -14.17 -7.18
C LEU A 184 -6.39 -14.77 -6.43
N THR A 185 -6.60 -16.07 -6.60
CA THR A 185 -7.68 -16.78 -5.91
C THR A 185 -7.34 -16.98 -4.44
N ASP A 186 -6.10 -17.37 -4.15
CA ASP A 186 -5.67 -17.68 -2.79
C ASP A 186 -5.61 -16.42 -1.90
N LEU A 187 -5.25 -15.26 -2.45
CA LEU A 187 -5.26 -13.99 -1.71
C LEU A 187 -6.67 -13.60 -1.25
N GLU A 188 -7.71 -13.84 -2.05
CA GLU A 188 -9.09 -13.57 -1.61
C GLU A 188 -9.51 -14.52 -0.48
N ALA A 189 -9.09 -15.78 -0.54
CA ALA A 189 -9.33 -16.74 0.52
C ALA A 189 -8.64 -16.33 1.82
N VAL A 190 -7.37 -15.88 1.74
CA VAL A 190 -6.62 -15.32 2.88
C VAL A 190 -7.26 -14.05 3.41
N ALA A 191 -7.71 -13.15 2.52
CA ALA A 191 -8.35 -11.89 2.91
C ALA A 191 -9.77 -12.09 3.48
N GLY A 192 -10.40 -13.24 3.22
CA GLY A 192 -11.80 -13.50 3.54
C GLY A 192 -12.78 -12.62 2.75
N ARG A 193 -12.33 -11.99 1.66
CA ARG A 193 -13.11 -11.09 0.79
C ARG A 193 -12.43 -10.86 -0.56
N PRO A 194 -13.17 -10.38 -1.58
CA PRO A 194 -12.58 -9.98 -2.85
C PRO A 194 -11.46 -8.94 -2.69
N LEU A 195 -10.47 -8.98 -3.58
CA LEU A 195 -9.43 -7.96 -3.64
C LEU A 195 -10.06 -6.59 -3.89
N ALA A 196 -9.52 -5.57 -3.22
CA ALA A 196 -9.95 -4.18 -3.37
C ALA A 196 -9.29 -3.49 -4.57
N GLY A 197 -8.41 -4.18 -5.29
CA GLY A 197 -7.80 -3.67 -6.51
C GLY A 197 -6.54 -4.41 -6.93
N ALA A 198 -6.13 -4.16 -8.17
CA ALA A 198 -4.85 -4.57 -8.72
C ALA A 198 -4.36 -3.50 -9.70
N LEU A 199 -3.29 -2.78 -9.32
CA LEU A 199 -2.70 -1.74 -10.16
C LEU A 199 -1.71 -2.40 -11.14
N PRO A 200 -1.71 -2.05 -12.44
CA PRO A 200 -0.77 -2.61 -13.38
C PRO A 200 0.67 -2.17 -13.06
N ALA A 201 1.63 -3.03 -13.34
CA ALA A 201 3.04 -2.69 -13.29
C ALA A 201 3.33 -1.48 -14.20
N GLY A 202 4.18 -0.57 -13.71
CA GLY A 202 4.48 0.68 -14.42
C GLY A 202 3.47 1.81 -14.20
N ALA A 203 2.38 1.60 -13.42
CA ALA A 203 1.40 2.66 -13.15
C ALA A 203 2.01 3.95 -12.54
N GLY A 204 3.10 3.82 -11.78
CA GLY A 204 3.82 4.98 -11.22
C GLY A 204 4.59 5.83 -12.25
N LEU A 205 4.69 5.39 -13.50
CA LEU A 205 5.39 6.09 -14.59
C LEU A 205 4.43 6.84 -15.52
N LEU A 206 3.12 6.76 -15.26
CA LEU A 206 2.08 7.31 -16.14
C LEU A 206 1.90 8.81 -15.92
N GLY A 207 1.47 9.50 -16.97
CA GLY A 207 0.99 10.88 -16.85
C GLY A 207 -0.35 10.94 -16.09
N ARG A 208 -0.65 12.09 -15.48
CA ARG A 208 -1.82 12.29 -14.58
C ARG A 208 -3.16 11.80 -15.17
N ALA A 209 -3.42 12.13 -16.44
CA ALA A 209 -4.67 11.75 -17.09
C ALA A 209 -4.81 10.24 -17.23
N GLU A 210 -3.77 9.59 -17.74
CA GLU A 210 -3.72 8.13 -17.90
C GLU A 210 -3.74 7.43 -16.54
N PHE A 211 -2.98 7.94 -15.57
CA PHE A 211 -2.95 7.42 -14.19
C PHE A 211 -4.35 7.44 -13.55
N ARG A 212 -5.14 8.50 -13.76
CA ARG A 212 -6.52 8.58 -13.28
C ARG A 212 -7.40 7.49 -13.88
N GLU A 213 -7.30 7.24 -15.19
CA GLU A 213 -8.05 6.18 -15.85
C GLU A 213 -7.64 4.79 -15.35
N VAL A 214 -6.34 4.58 -15.14
CA VAL A 214 -5.79 3.35 -14.55
C VAL A 214 -6.32 3.16 -13.14
N ALA A 215 -6.24 4.18 -12.28
CA ALA A 215 -6.76 4.13 -10.93
C ALA A 215 -8.25 3.77 -10.91
N LEU A 216 -9.04 4.39 -11.82
CA LEU A 216 -10.48 4.16 -11.91
C LEU A 216 -10.79 2.69 -12.20
N ARG A 217 -10.12 2.06 -13.16
CA ARG A 217 -10.36 0.64 -13.50
C ARG A 217 -9.73 -0.34 -12.51
N SER A 218 -8.69 0.06 -11.79
CA SER A 218 -7.87 -0.83 -10.96
C SER A 218 -8.25 -0.88 -9.48
N LEU A 219 -9.07 0.06 -8.98
CA LEU A 219 -9.53 0.09 -7.59
C LEU A 219 -11.02 -0.23 -7.47
N ALA A 220 -11.41 -0.90 -6.39
CA ALA A 220 -12.80 -1.31 -6.17
C ALA A 220 -13.72 -0.10 -5.89
N PRO A 221 -15.05 -0.24 -6.03
CA PRO A 221 -16.00 0.82 -5.73
C PRO A 221 -15.90 1.41 -4.31
N SER A 222 -15.49 0.61 -3.33
CA SER A 222 -15.23 1.08 -1.95
C SER A 222 -14.08 2.08 -1.85
N LEU A 223 -13.12 2.03 -2.78
CA LEU A 223 -12.04 3.00 -2.96
C LEU A 223 -12.35 4.02 -4.07
N GLY A 224 -13.55 3.90 -4.65
CA GLY A 224 -14.10 4.79 -5.65
C GLY A 224 -13.62 4.55 -7.08
N GLY A 225 -13.17 3.33 -7.39
CA GLY A 225 -12.97 2.89 -8.77
C GLY A 225 -14.12 2.00 -9.26
N THR A 226 -13.84 1.17 -10.27
CA THR A 226 -14.77 0.25 -10.94
C THR A 226 -14.22 -1.17 -11.04
N PHE A 227 -13.14 -1.48 -10.31
CA PHE A 227 -12.52 -2.81 -10.32
C PHE A 227 -13.50 -3.87 -9.83
N ASP A 228 -13.62 -4.93 -10.61
CA ASP A 228 -14.35 -6.15 -10.26
C ASP A 228 -13.35 -7.30 -10.16
N SER A 229 -13.20 -7.86 -8.96
CA SER A 229 -12.22 -8.91 -8.70
C SER A 229 -12.55 -10.23 -9.41
N ALA A 230 -13.83 -10.54 -9.63
CA ALA A 230 -14.23 -11.73 -10.37
C ALA A 230 -13.91 -11.58 -11.86
N ALA A 231 -14.25 -10.44 -12.45
CA ALA A 231 -13.92 -10.13 -13.84
C ALA A 231 -12.41 -10.07 -14.07
N PHE A 232 -11.67 -9.46 -13.14
CA PHE A 232 -10.21 -9.40 -13.20
C PHE A 232 -9.58 -10.79 -13.22
N ARG A 233 -10.01 -11.69 -12.32
CA ARG A 233 -9.55 -13.09 -12.32
C ARG A 233 -9.90 -13.84 -13.59
N ALA A 234 -11.13 -13.68 -14.09
CA ALA A 234 -11.56 -14.33 -15.32
C ALA A 234 -10.76 -13.88 -16.55
N GLY A 235 -10.24 -12.65 -16.54
CA GLY A 235 -9.37 -12.11 -17.59
C GLY A 235 -7.92 -12.60 -17.53
N VAL A 236 -7.51 -13.26 -16.45
CA VAL A 236 -6.15 -13.80 -16.30
C VAL A 236 -6.14 -15.26 -16.75
N PRO A 237 -5.42 -15.62 -17.82
CA PRO A 237 -5.48 -16.98 -18.40
C PRO A 237 -5.12 -18.07 -17.38
N ASP A 238 -6.00 -19.05 -17.21
CA ASP A 238 -5.76 -20.19 -16.34
C ASP A 238 -4.81 -21.21 -17.01
N THR A 239 -3.75 -21.60 -16.30
CA THR A 239 -2.78 -22.59 -16.77
C THR A 239 -3.16 -24.03 -16.43
N THR A 240 -4.32 -24.29 -15.80
CA THR A 240 -4.76 -25.67 -15.52
C THR A 240 -5.02 -26.53 -16.77
N SER A 241 -5.02 -25.95 -17.98
CA SER A 241 -5.06 -26.69 -19.25
C SER A 241 -3.70 -27.29 -19.68
N ALA A 242 -2.58 -26.90 -19.06
CA ALA A 242 -1.27 -27.50 -19.33
C ALA A 242 -1.08 -28.80 -18.52
N ARG A 243 -1.91 -29.82 -18.77
CA ARG A 243 -1.74 -31.17 -18.20
C ARG A 243 -0.56 -31.91 -18.85
N ARG A 244 0.34 -32.37 -17.97
CA ARG A 244 1.18 -33.59 -18.04
C ARG A 244 2.24 -33.68 -19.15
N ALA A 245 3.48 -33.31 -18.82
CA ALA A 245 4.65 -34.07 -19.26
C ALA A 245 5.08 -35.04 -18.12
N PRO A 246 5.42 -36.30 -18.40
CA PRO A 246 5.83 -37.25 -17.37
C PRO A 246 7.17 -36.80 -16.77
N ARG A 247 7.25 -36.72 -15.43
CA ARG A 247 8.50 -36.47 -14.72
C ARG A 247 9.45 -37.65 -14.97
N ALA A 248 10.43 -37.46 -15.84
CA ALA A 248 11.63 -38.30 -15.86
C ALA A 248 12.38 -38.09 -14.53
N GLY A 249 12.69 -39.21 -13.87
CA GLY A 249 13.14 -39.25 -12.49
C GLY A 249 14.42 -38.46 -12.22
N ARG A 250 14.54 -37.98 -10.99
CA ARG A 250 15.85 -37.76 -10.37
C ARG A 250 15.90 -38.38 -8.99
N VAL A 251 16.85 -39.29 -8.89
CA VAL A 251 17.33 -40.01 -7.73
C VAL A 251 17.86 -39.02 -6.70
N ARG A 252 17.54 -39.27 -5.43
CA ARG A 252 18.10 -38.56 -4.27
C ARG A 252 19.56 -38.98 -4.06
N GLN A 253 20.42 -38.00 -3.83
CA GLN A 253 21.53 -38.09 -2.88
C GLN A 253 21.47 -36.86 -1.99
#